data_AF-A0A8T3R0V0-F1
#
_entry.id   AF-A0A8T3R0V0-F1
#
_cell.length_a   1.000
_cell.length_b   1.000
_cell.length_c   1.000
_cell.angle_alpha   90.00
_cell.angle_beta   90.00
_cell.angle_gamma   90.00
#
_symmetry.space_group_name_H-M   'P 1'
#
loop_
_entity.id
_entity.type
_entity.pdbx_description
1 polymer ?
#
loop_
_entity_poly.entity_id
_entity_poly.type
_entity_poly.pdbx_seq_one_letter_code
_entity_poly.pdbx_strand_id
1 'polypeptide(L)'
;MSPAIEPTRAELVRVLGTRNLVLTDTQAPFRPPESPVMAVVPRAVYQVVLPADPGQGFIVVYEFADPGAATEGASAQAAYLATGPARVQSSLGSRHVIRLLGSTVVTYSWDPEGARDPAAPDIQAALETLGSAVDVPS
;
A
#
# COMPACT_ATOMS: atom_id res chain seq x y z
N MET A 1 5.96 18.40 5.02
CA MET A 1 6.13 16.99 4.61
C MET A 1 6.92 16.30 5.70
N SER A 2 6.55 15.08 6.07
CA SER A 2 7.21 14.38 7.17
C SER A 2 8.63 13.93 6.78
N PRO A 3 9.56 13.79 7.74
CA PRO A 3 10.91 13.35 7.47
C PRO A 3 11.01 11.89 6.97
N ALA A 4 10.04 11.02 7.29
CA ALA A 4 10.06 9.61 6.87
C ALA A 4 9.23 9.33 5.60
N ILE A 5 8.17 10.11 5.36
CA ILE A 5 7.30 9.94 4.19
C ILE A 5 8.03 10.31 2.89
N GLU A 6 8.84 11.37 2.88
CA GLU A 6 9.48 11.82 1.64
C GLU A 6 10.53 10.84 1.08
N PRO A 7 11.46 10.29 1.89
CA PRO A 7 12.35 9.22 1.43
C PRO A 7 11.58 8.00 0.93
N THR A 8 10.45 7.67 1.58
CA THR A 8 9.60 6.55 1.17
C THR A 8 8.93 6.81 -0.18
N ARG A 9 8.44 8.04 -0.41
CA ARG A 9 7.90 8.47 -1.70
C ARG A 9 8.95 8.39 -2.80
N ALA A 10 10.18 8.83 -2.53
CA ALA A 10 11.28 8.75 -3.50
C ALA A 10 11.58 7.29 -3.88
N GLU A 11 11.57 6.38 -2.92
CA GLU A 11 11.74 4.95 -3.21
C GLU A 11 10.57 4.33 -3.98
N LEU A 12 9.33 4.73 -3.67
CA LEU A 12 8.16 4.33 -4.45
C LEU A 12 8.30 4.77 -5.91
N VAL A 13 8.67 6.02 -6.16
CA VAL A 13 8.92 6.54 -7.51
C VAL A 13 10.00 5.71 -8.22
N ARG A 14 11.09 5.39 -7.53
CA ARG A 14 12.18 4.60 -8.10
C ARG A 14 11.73 3.19 -8.50
N VAL A 15 11.07 2.44 -7.60
CA VAL A 15 10.67 1.06 -7.89
C VAL A 15 9.57 0.98 -8.95
N LEU A 16 8.58 1.88 -8.90
CA LEU A 16 7.51 1.97 -9.89
C LEU A 16 8.06 2.36 -11.27
N GLY A 17 9.04 3.26 -11.30
CA GLY A 17 9.73 3.67 -12.53
C GLY A 17 10.41 2.51 -13.26
N THR A 18 10.85 1.45 -12.57
CA THR A 18 11.42 0.24 -13.22
C THR A 18 10.40 -0.52 -14.10
N ARG A 19 9.11 -0.24 -13.89
CA ARG A 19 7.98 -0.80 -14.66
C ARG A 19 7.28 0.25 -15.52
N ASN A 20 7.88 1.43 -15.71
CA ASN A 20 7.28 2.58 -16.40
C ASN A 20 5.97 3.08 -15.77
N LEU A 21 5.80 2.89 -14.46
CA LEU A 21 4.64 3.36 -13.72
C LEU A 21 4.92 4.74 -13.13
N VAL A 22 3.94 5.64 -13.25
CA VAL A 22 4.03 7.01 -12.74
C VAL A 22 3.23 7.12 -11.44
N LEU A 23 3.89 7.56 -10.37
CA LEU A 23 3.26 7.86 -9.09
C LEU A 23 2.93 9.36 -9.00
N THR A 24 1.70 9.67 -8.58
CA THR A 24 1.24 11.04 -8.35
C THR A 24 0.70 11.20 -6.94
N ASP A 25 0.82 12.41 -6.40
CA ASP A 25 0.10 12.82 -5.20
C ASP A 25 -1.41 12.89 -5.53
N THR A 26 -2.26 12.41 -4.62
CA THR A 26 -3.71 12.42 -4.82
C THR A 26 -4.42 13.12 -3.66
N GLN A 27 -5.51 13.80 -3.97
CA GLN A 27 -6.43 14.39 -2.98
C GLN A 27 -7.69 13.53 -2.80
N ALA A 28 -7.74 12.36 -3.45
CA ALA A 28 -8.85 11.44 -3.29
C ALA A 28 -8.96 11.00 -1.81
N PRO A 29 -10.17 10.98 -1.22
CA PRO A 29 -10.38 10.55 0.16
C PRO A 29 -10.34 9.01 0.28
N PHE A 30 -9.27 8.39 -0.20
CA PHE A 30 -9.10 6.95 -0.16
C PHE A 30 -8.66 6.49 1.24
N ARG A 31 -9.34 5.46 1.76
CA ARG A 31 -8.99 4.77 3.00
C ARG A 31 -9.18 3.26 2.77
N PRO A 32 -8.11 2.45 2.78
CA PRO A 32 -8.23 1.01 2.67
C PRO A 32 -8.81 0.43 3.98
N PRO A 33 -9.18 -0.86 4.01
CA PRO A 33 -9.41 -1.57 5.27
C PRO A 33 -8.19 -1.43 6.19
N GLU A 34 -8.40 -0.89 7.38
CA GLU A 34 -7.34 -0.54 8.33
C GLU A 34 -7.59 -1.24 9.65
N SER A 35 -6.52 -1.82 10.21
CA SER A 35 -6.50 -2.22 11.61
C SER A 35 -6.68 -1.00 12.51
N PRO A 36 -7.14 -1.18 13.77
CA PRO A 36 -7.26 -0.07 14.72
C PRO A 36 -5.97 0.72 14.91
N VAL A 37 -4.81 0.07 14.80
CA VAL A 37 -3.49 0.71 14.87
C VAL A 37 -3.28 1.62 13.66
N MET A 38 -3.51 1.14 12.44
CA MET A 38 -3.33 1.95 11.22
C MET A 38 -4.30 3.14 11.15
N ALA A 39 -5.53 2.97 11.66
CA ALA A 39 -6.59 3.96 11.51
C ALA A 39 -6.28 5.32 12.15
N VAL A 40 -5.39 5.35 13.15
CA VAL A 40 -4.98 6.54 13.91
C VAL A 40 -3.60 7.08 13.53
N VAL A 41 -2.86 6.37 12.68
CA VAL A 41 -1.50 6.73 12.30
C VAL A 41 -1.50 7.77 11.17
N PRO A 42 -0.63 8.80 11.22
CA PRO A 42 -0.46 9.73 10.11
C PRO A 42 -0.12 9.00 8.81
N ARG A 43 -0.74 9.42 7.70
CA ARG A 43 -0.52 8.79 6.40
C ARG A 43 -0.47 9.77 5.25
N ALA A 44 0.21 9.35 4.20
CA ALA A 44 0.11 9.90 2.86
C ALA A 44 -0.58 8.90 1.93
N VAL A 45 -1.34 9.41 0.98
CA VAL A 45 -1.96 8.61 -0.08
C VAL A 45 -1.40 9.07 -1.41
N TYR A 46 -0.95 8.11 -2.20
CA TYR A 46 -0.47 8.29 -3.55
C TYR A 46 -1.31 7.45 -4.50
N GLN A 47 -1.22 7.77 -5.79
CA GLN A 47 -1.91 7.01 -6.82
C GLN A 47 -0.97 6.75 -7.99
N VAL A 48 -0.94 5.51 -8.46
CA VAL A 48 -0.32 5.16 -9.73
C VAL A 48 -1.28 5.51 -10.87
N VAL A 49 -0.78 6.18 -11.90
CA VAL A 49 -1.58 6.53 -13.08
C VAL A 49 -1.89 5.27 -13.89
N LEU A 50 -3.16 4.88 -13.91
CA LEU A 50 -3.71 3.78 -14.70
C LEU A 50 -4.76 4.33 -15.68
N PRO A 51 -4.41 4.61 -16.95
CA PRO A 51 -5.31 5.26 -17.91
C PRO A 51 -6.64 4.53 -18.13
N ALA A 52 -6.64 3.20 -18.10
CA ALA A 52 -7.84 2.38 -18.29
C ALA A 52 -8.61 2.10 -16.98
N ASP A 53 -8.03 2.46 -15.83
CA ASP A 53 -8.67 2.31 -14.51
C ASP A 53 -8.28 3.45 -13.53
N PRO A 54 -8.67 4.71 -13.83
CA PRO A 54 -8.20 5.88 -13.08
C PRO A 54 -8.73 5.96 -11.65
N GLY A 55 -9.65 5.06 -11.26
CA GLY A 55 -10.17 4.92 -9.90
C GLY A 55 -9.40 3.90 -9.04
N GLN A 56 -8.28 3.36 -9.54
CA GLN A 56 -7.48 2.34 -8.86
C GLN A 56 -6.03 2.79 -8.69
N GLY A 57 -5.18 1.89 -8.18
CA GLY A 57 -3.73 2.12 -8.06
C GLY A 57 -3.33 2.96 -6.83
N PHE A 58 -4.18 3.01 -5.81
CA PHE A 58 -3.89 3.76 -4.58
C PHE A 58 -2.87 3.05 -3.68
N ILE A 59 -1.81 3.76 -3.32
CA ILE A 59 -0.79 3.31 -2.38
C ILE A 59 -0.86 4.19 -1.15
N VAL A 60 -0.92 3.58 0.04
CA VAL A 60 -0.97 4.30 1.31
C VAL A 60 0.34 4.09 2.06
N VAL A 61 0.92 5.16 2.55
CA VAL A 61 2.15 5.16 3.36
C VAL A 61 1.80 5.66 4.76
N TYR A 62 1.93 4.80 5.75
CA TYR A 62 1.75 5.13 7.16
C TYR A 62 3.10 5.44 7.80
N GLU A 63 3.14 6.46 8.65
CA GLU A 63 4.35 6.88 9.35
C GLU A 63 4.26 6.56 10.84
N PHE A 64 5.21 5.77 11.32
CA PHE A 64 5.35 5.43 12.72
C PHE A 64 6.51 6.19 13.36
N ALA A 65 6.53 6.21 14.69
CA ALA A 65 7.58 6.88 15.46
C ALA A 65 8.98 6.29 15.21
N ASP A 66 9.04 4.96 15.00
CA ASP A 66 10.29 4.23 14.79
C ASP A 66 10.04 2.92 14.00
N PRO A 67 11.10 2.23 13.53
CA PRO A 67 10.98 0.98 12.79
C PRO A 67 10.34 -0.19 13.56
N GLY A 68 10.47 -0.22 14.89
CA GLY A 68 9.84 -1.24 15.73
C GLY A 68 8.32 -1.07 15.73
N ALA A 69 7.85 0.15 15.96
CA ALA A 69 6.44 0.51 15.89
C ALA A 69 5.85 0.25 14.48
N ALA A 70 6.60 0.52 13.42
CA ALA A 70 6.19 0.19 12.05
C ALA A 70 6.02 -1.33 11.85
N THR A 71 6.93 -2.13 12.39
CA THR A 71 6.86 -3.61 12.31
C THR A 71 5.63 -4.16 13.04
N GLU A 72 5.35 -3.65 14.24
CA GLU A 72 4.15 -4.01 15.01
C GLU A 72 2.88 -3.60 14.27
N GLY A 73 2.83 -2.37 13.74
CA GLY A 73 1.71 -1.86 12.97
C GLY A 73 1.44 -2.70 11.71
N ALA A 74 2.49 -3.01 10.93
CA ALA A 74 2.37 -3.85 9.75
C ALA A 74 1.88 -5.27 10.08
N SER A 75 2.38 -5.86 11.17
CA SER A 75 1.93 -7.18 11.64
C SER A 75 0.46 -7.16 12.06
N ALA A 76 0.03 -6.12 12.77
CA ALA A 76 -1.36 -5.93 13.16
C ALA A 76 -2.26 -5.74 11.93
N GLN A 77 -1.78 -5.02 10.91
CA GLN A 77 -2.49 -4.85 9.66
C GLN A 77 -2.63 -6.17 8.90
N ALA A 78 -1.56 -6.95 8.78
CA ALA A 78 -1.59 -8.27 8.14
C ALA A 78 -2.59 -9.21 8.84
N ALA A 79 -2.54 -9.28 10.17
CA ALA A 79 -3.48 -10.07 10.96
C ALA A 79 -4.93 -9.59 10.77
N TYR A 80 -5.15 -8.27 10.72
CA TYR A 80 -6.48 -7.70 10.47
C TYR A 80 -7.01 -8.07 9.08
N LEU A 81 -6.20 -7.97 8.03
CA LEU A 81 -6.60 -8.32 6.66
C LEU A 81 -6.98 -9.80 6.51
N ALA A 82 -6.41 -10.68 7.34
CA ALA A 82 -6.80 -12.08 7.39
C ALA A 82 -8.21 -12.31 7.99
N THR A 83 -8.78 -11.32 8.71
CA THR A 83 -10.05 -11.46 9.44
C THR A 83 -11.29 -11.22 8.57
N GLY A 84 -12.43 -11.76 9.01
CA GLY A 84 -13.74 -11.60 8.35
C GLY A 84 -14.14 -10.15 8.03
N PRO A 85 -13.98 -9.17 8.95
CA PRO A 85 -14.30 -7.77 8.68
C PRO A 85 -13.56 -7.16 7.49
N ALA A 86 -12.27 -7.45 7.34
CA ALA A 86 -11.49 -6.97 6.20
C ALA A 86 -11.86 -7.70 4.89
N ARG A 87 -12.19 -9.00 4.99
CA ARG A 87 -12.70 -9.80 3.85
C ARG A 87 -14.05 -9.32 3.33
N VAL A 88 -14.90 -8.74 4.18
CA VAL A 88 -16.19 -8.17 3.75
C VAL A 88 -16.00 -6.81 3.04
N GLN A 89 -14.93 -6.08 3.39
CA GLN A 89 -14.60 -4.79 2.78
C GLN A 89 -13.75 -4.91 1.51
N SER A 90 -13.28 -6.11 1.18
CA SER A 90 -12.45 -6.40 0.01
C SER A 90 -13.18 -7.34 -0.95
N SER A 91 -12.91 -7.23 -2.25
CA SER A 91 -13.35 -8.23 -3.23
C SER A 91 -12.80 -9.61 -2.85
N LEU A 92 -13.58 -10.66 -3.15
CA LEU A 92 -13.05 -12.03 -3.09
C LEU A 92 -11.90 -12.14 -4.11
N GLY A 93 -10.73 -12.60 -3.69
CA GLY A 93 -9.55 -12.68 -4.56
C GLY A 93 -8.64 -11.44 -4.53
N SER A 94 -8.97 -10.41 -3.74
CA SER A 94 -8.08 -9.28 -3.50
C SER A 94 -6.71 -9.73 -2.99
N ARG A 95 -5.67 -9.11 -3.55
CA ARG A 95 -4.29 -9.25 -3.11
C ARG A 95 -3.89 -8.05 -2.29
N HIS A 96 -3.09 -8.29 -1.26
CA HIS A 96 -2.59 -7.28 -0.35
C HIS A 96 -1.08 -7.31 -0.32
N VAL A 97 -0.46 -6.14 -0.47
CA VAL A 97 0.98 -5.94 -0.36
C VAL A 97 1.23 -5.05 0.85
N ILE A 98 2.04 -5.52 1.79
CA ILE A 98 2.52 -4.75 2.94
C ILE A 98 4.05 -4.77 2.93
N ARG A 99 4.67 -3.59 2.88
CA ARG A 99 6.13 -3.43 2.89
C ARG A 99 6.58 -2.50 4.00
N LEU A 100 7.70 -2.83 4.63
CA LEU A 100 8.39 -2.02 5.63
C LEU A 100 9.55 -1.26 5.01
N LEU A 101 9.63 0.04 5.26
CA LEU A 101 10.76 0.88 4.89
C LEU A 101 11.09 1.85 6.03
N GLY A 102 12.09 1.47 6.84
CA GLY A 102 12.43 2.21 8.05
C GLY A 102 11.23 2.28 9.01
N SER A 103 10.82 3.49 9.38
CA SER A 103 9.65 3.75 10.23
C SER A 103 8.33 3.90 9.46
N THR A 104 8.27 3.48 8.19
CA THR A 104 7.05 3.54 7.39
C THR A 104 6.52 2.17 6.99
N VAL A 105 5.21 2.10 6.82
CA VAL A 105 4.50 0.95 6.28
C VAL A 105 3.81 1.36 4.99
N VAL A 106 4.16 0.70 3.90
CA VAL A 106 3.53 0.86 2.59
C VAL A 106 2.48 -0.23 2.43
N THR A 107 1.24 0.15 2.12
CA THR A 107 0.17 -0.79 1.82
C THR A 107 -0.41 -0.54 0.44
N TYR A 108 -0.63 -1.62 -0.30
CA TYR A 108 -1.36 -1.63 -1.57
C TYR A 108 -2.33 -2.81 -1.57
N SER A 109 -3.52 -2.63 -2.11
CA SER A 109 -4.52 -3.67 -2.25
C SER A 109 -5.20 -3.55 -3.59
N TRP A 110 -5.42 -4.67 -4.26
CA TRP A 110 -6.01 -4.69 -5.60
C TRP A 110 -6.68 -6.02 -5.88
N ASP A 111 -7.61 -6.00 -6.84
CA ASP A 111 -8.34 -7.17 -7.31
C ASP A 111 -7.82 -7.55 -8.70
N PRO A 112 -7.09 -8.68 -8.84
CA PRO A 112 -6.57 -9.13 -10.12
C PRO A 112 -7.64 -9.48 -11.16
N GLU A 113 -8.78 -9.99 -10.71
CA GLU A 113 -9.87 -10.39 -11.62
C GLU A 113 -10.69 -9.17 -12.06
N GLY A 114 -10.76 -8.14 -11.20
CA GLY A 114 -11.44 -6.87 -11.48
C GLY A 114 -10.59 -5.81 -12.18
N ALA A 115 -9.28 -6.03 -12.35
CA ALA A 115 -8.37 -5.03 -12.92
C ALA A 115 -8.69 -4.73 -14.39
N ARG A 116 -8.97 -3.46 -14.69
CA ARG A 116 -9.24 -3.01 -16.08
C ARG A 116 -8.00 -2.51 -16.81
N ASP A 117 -7.01 -2.04 -16.07
CA ASP A 117 -5.75 -1.57 -16.64
C ASP A 117 -4.71 -2.71 -16.68
N PRO A 118 -4.12 -3.00 -17.85
CA PRO A 118 -3.14 -4.08 -17.98
C PRO A 118 -1.86 -3.83 -17.17
N ALA A 119 -1.59 -2.59 -16.75
CA ALA A 119 -0.43 -2.25 -15.93
C ALA A 119 -0.68 -2.46 -14.42
N ALA A 120 -1.91 -2.77 -13.98
CA ALA A 120 -2.22 -2.99 -12.57
C ALA A 120 -1.35 -4.08 -11.88
N PRO A 121 -1.07 -5.25 -12.50
CA PRO A 121 -0.20 -6.27 -11.90
C PRO A 121 1.24 -5.78 -11.68
N ASP A 122 1.72 -4.84 -12.49
CA ASP A 122 3.08 -4.31 -12.37
C ASP A 122 3.27 -3.46 -11.11
N ILE A 123 2.20 -2.89 -10.54
CA ILE A 123 2.26 -2.18 -9.26
C ILE A 123 2.68 -3.15 -8.17
N GLN A 124 2.00 -4.30 -8.04
CA GLN A 124 2.37 -5.34 -7.07
C GLN A 124 3.83 -5.77 -7.28
N ALA A 125 4.20 -6.11 -8.52
CA ALA A 125 5.52 -6.63 -8.81
C ALA A 125 6.65 -5.61 -8.56
N ALA A 126 6.38 -4.30 -8.73
CA ALA A 126 7.31 -3.24 -8.34
C ALA A 126 7.44 -3.14 -6.81
N LEU A 127 6.32 -3.12 -6.09
CA LEU A 127 6.30 -3.01 -4.63
C LEU A 127 6.91 -4.22 -3.92
N GLU A 128 6.87 -5.41 -4.53
CA GLU A 128 7.51 -6.61 -3.99
C GLU A 128 9.05 -6.49 -3.90
N THR A 129 9.65 -5.52 -4.57
CA THR A 129 11.09 -5.20 -4.50
C THR A 129 11.44 -4.18 -3.40
N LEU A 130 10.44 -3.57 -2.77
CA LEU A 130 10.62 -2.44 -1.85
C LEU A 130 10.83 -2.90 -0.41
N GLY A 131 11.97 -2.63 0.21
CA GLY A 131 12.19 -2.90 1.64
C GLY A 131 11.88 -4.36 2.03
N SER A 132 11.34 -4.56 3.24
CA SER A 132 11.01 -5.91 3.75
C SER A 132 9.52 -6.25 3.58
N ALA A 133 9.22 -7.49 3.22
CA ALA A 133 7.85 -7.98 3.10
C ALA A 133 7.23 -8.29 4.47
N VAL A 134 5.92 -8.08 4.60
CA VAL A 134 5.10 -8.65 5.66
C VAL A 134 3.98 -9.45 5.02
N ASP A 135 3.95 -10.76 5.30
CA ASP A 135 2.98 -11.68 4.71
C ASP A 135 1.60 -11.48 5.32
N VAL A 136 0.57 -11.45 4.47
CA VAL A 136 -0.83 -11.45 4.90
C VAL A 136 -1.30 -12.90 4.97
N PRO A 137 -1.70 -13.41 6.16
CA PRO A 137 -2.18 -14.79 6.29
C PRO A 137 -3.44 -15.03 5.46
N SER A 138 -3.45 -16.13 4.71
CA SER A 138 -4.57 -16.61 3.89
C SER A 138 -5.62 -17.38 4.69
#